data_AF-A0A6I0E5K3-F1
#
_entry.id   AF-A0A6I0E5K3-F1
#
_cell.length_a   1.000
_cell.length_b   1.000
_cell.length_c   1.000
_cell.angle_alpha   90.00
_cell.angle_beta   90.00
_cell.angle_gamma   90.00
#
_symmetry.space_group_name_H-M   'P 1'
#
loop_
_entity.id
_entity.type
_entity.pdbx_description
1 polymer ?
#
loop_
_entity_poly.entity_id
_entity_poly.type
_entity_poly.pdbx_seq_one_letter_code
_entity_poly.pdbx_strand_id
1 'polypeptide(L)'
;LSPSINKPTIIVFAADHGIADEGVSPYPKEVTWQMVMNFVAGGAAINVFCRKNGITLKVVDAGVDYVFPSGIPVVNAKIANGSRNMRKEPAMTIAECEAAINKGREIVRNEHAAGCNTIGFGEMGIGNTSPAALIMHRVMKLPIEECVGAGAGMIGPALQHKLNILKEVSEKYNPTSPLETLATFGGLEIAMMVGAYLEASKLGMMILVDGFITTSALLIACEMNADVRNHCIFCHYSNEQGHGKMLEFFKADPILKLRLRLGEGTGAALALPIIESAVAFLNEMASFEDAGVSNKE
;
A
#
# COMPACT_ATOMS: atom_id res chain seq x y z
N LEU A 1 20.18 -15.03 -17.57
CA LEU A 1 18.96 -15.01 -16.72
C LEU A 1 17.77 -14.94 -17.65
N SER A 2 16.64 -15.60 -17.33
CA SER A 2 15.42 -15.54 -18.16
C SER A 2 14.22 -15.15 -17.29
N PRO A 3 14.13 -13.87 -16.86
CA PRO A 3 13.03 -13.42 -16.01
C PRO A 3 11.68 -13.52 -16.73
N SER A 4 10.60 -13.64 -15.98
CA SER A 4 9.23 -13.63 -16.53
C SER A 4 8.24 -13.00 -15.55
N ILE A 5 7.24 -12.32 -16.10
CA ILE A 5 6.10 -11.76 -15.37
C ILE A 5 4.89 -12.61 -15.74
N ASN A 6 4.25 -13.19 -14.73
CA ASN A 6 3.13 -14.10 -14.88
C ASN A 6 1.96 -13.62 -14.03
N LYS A 7 0.82 -13.40 -14.70
CA LYS A 7 -0.45 -12.96 -14.09
C LYS A 7 -0.27 -11.79 -13.11
N PRO A 8 0.29 -10.65 -13.56
CA PRO A 8 0.51 -9.51 -12.69
C PRO A 8 -0.82 -9.10 -12.05
N THR A 9 -0.82 -8.96 -10.72
CA THR A 9 -2.03 -8.72 -9.93
C THR A 9 -1.85 -7.53 -9.00
N ILE A 10 -2.82 -6.62 -8.95
CA ILE A 10 -2.88 -5.56 -7.94
C ILE A 10 -4.05 -5.84 -7.01
N ILE A 11 -3.79 -5.78 -5.71
CA ILE A 11 -4.80 -5.97 -4.67
C ILE A 11 -5.00 -4.65 -3.93
N VAL A 12 -6.22 -4.11 -4.01
CA VAL A 12 -6.63 -2.92 -3.27
C VAL A 12 -7.33 -3.34 -1.98
N PHE A 13 -6.73 -3.01 -0.84
CA PHE A 13 -7.31 -3.26 0.47
C PHE A 13 -8.08 -2.03 0.95
N ALA A 14 -9.35 -2.20 1.28
CA ALA A 14 -10.22 -1.12 1.72
C ALA A 14 -10.65 -1.26 3.18
N ALA A 15 -10.53 -0.17 3.95
CA ALA A 15 -11.03 -0.10 5.32
C ALA A 15 -11.29 1.35 5.74
N ASP A 16 -12.17 1.53 6.73
CA ASP A 16 -12.44 2.84 7.33
C ASP A 16 -11.62 3.08 8.59
N HIS A 17 -11.46 4.36 8.94
CA HIS A 17 -10.67 4.76 10.10
C HIS A 17 -11.44 5.65 11.07
N GLY A 18 -11.51 5.24 12.34
CA GLY A 18 -12.13 6.04 13.39
C GLY A 18 -11.50 7.44 13.53
N ILE A 19 -10.21 7.60 13.23
CA ILE A 19 -9.54 8.90 13.26
C ILE A 19 -10.14 9.92 12.27
N ALA A 20 -10.83 9.47 11.22
CA ALA A 20 -11.49 10.38 10.27
C ALA A 20 -12.60 11.22 10.93
N ASP A 21 -13.15 10.80 12.07
CA ASP A 21 -14.11 11.61 12.86
C ASP A 21 -13.48 12.89 13.42
N GLU A 22 -12.15 12.94 13.51
CA GLU A 22 -11.42 14.12 14.00
C GLU A 22 -11.18 15.16 12.90
N GLY A 23 -11.76 15.01 11.71
CA GLY A 23 -11.60 15.98 10.62
C GLY A 23 -10.20 15.97 9.98
N VAL A 24 -9.55 14.80 9.94
CA VAL A 24 -8.23 14.59 9.32
C VAL A 24 -8.28 14.23 7.84
N SER A 25 -9.47 14.22 7.24
CA SER A 25 -9.73 14.11 5.80
C SER A 25 -10.69 15.21 5.33
N PRO A 26 -10.53 15.79 4.12
CA PRO A 26 -11.53 16.70 3.55
C PRO A 26 -12.76 15.96 3.02
N TYR A 27 -12.69 14.64 2.89
CA TYR A 27 -13.78 13.78 2.43
C TYR A 27 -14.46 13.07 3.60
N PRO A 28 -15.78 12.85 3.52
CA PRO A 28 -16.53 12.10 4.53
C PRO A 28 -16.24 10.60 4.41
N LYS A 29 -16.41 9.85 5.50
CA LYS A 29 -16.02 8.41 5.60
C LYS A 29 -16.72 7.54 4.55
N GLU A 30 -17.94 7.89 4.18
CA GLU A 30 -18.77 7.17 3.20
C GLU A 30 -18.09 7.07 1.82
N VAL A 31 -17.14 7.95 1.51
CA VAL A 31 -16.37 7.87 0.26
C VAL A 31 -15.60 6.55 0.15
N THR A 32 -15.20 5.91 1.25
CA THR A 32 -14.52 4.61 1.22
C THR A 32 -15.38 3.55 0.52
N TRP A 33 -16.62 3.32 0.99
CA TRP A 33 -17.49 2.30 0.38
C TRP A 33 -17.97 2.72 -1.02
N GLN A 34 -18.15 4.02 -1.26
CA GLN A 34 -18.51 4.53 -2.58
C GLN A 34 -17.41 4.26 -3.61
N MET A 35 -16.15 4.44 -3.23
CA MET A 35 -15.02 4.12 -4.09
C MET A 35 -14.86 2.62 -4.29
N VAL A 36 -15.13 1.79 -3.27
CA VAL A 36 -15.19 0.33 -3.47
C VAL A 36 -16.24 -0.05 -4.52
N MET A 37 -17.44 0.55 -4.46
CA MET A 37 -18.46 0.33 -5.50
C MET A 37 -18.01 0.86 -6.86
N ASN A 38 -17.25 1.96 -6.90
CA ASN A 38 -16.65 2.47 -8.14
C ASN A 38 -15.57 1.51 -8.71
N PHE A 39 -14.76 0.88 -7.86
CA PHE A 39 -13.83 -0.16 -8.28
C PHE A 39 -14.57 -1.36 -8.88
N VAL A 40 -15.66 -1.79 -8.25
CA VAL A 40 -16.53 -2.86 -8.76
C VAL A 40 -17.14 -2.48 -10.11
N ALA A 41 -17.57 -1.24 -10.28
CA ALA A 41 -18.11 -0.72 -11.54
C ALA A 41 -17.05 -0.47 -12.62
N GLY A 42 -15.76 -0.58 -12.30
CA GLY A 42 -14.67 -0.39 -13.25
C GLY A 42 -14.31 1.07 -13.54
N GLY A 43 -14.77 2.01 -12.71
CA GLY A 43 -14.74 3.45 -12.97
C GLY A 43 -13.59 4.23 -12.34
N ALA A 44 -12.77 3.62 -11.47
CA ALA A 44 -11.63 4.31 -10.87
C ALA A 44 -10.38 4.29 -11.76
N ALA A 45 -9.39 5.11 -11.40
CA ALA A 45 -8.13 5.19 -12.14
C ALA A 45 -7.39 3.85 -12.17
N ILE A 46 -7.35 3.13 -11.03
CA ILE A 46 -6.72 1.82 -10.97
C ILE A 46 -7.37 0.82 -11.93
N ASN A 47 -8.70 0.85 -12.10
CA ASN A 47 -9.39 -0.01 -13.06
C ASN A 47 -8.93 0.26 -14.50
N VAL A 48 -8.80 1.54 -14.86
CA VAL A 48 -8.36 1.96 -16.19
C VAL A 48 -6.94 1.47 -16.45
N PHE A 49 -6.01 1.69 -15.51
CA PHE A 49 -4.61 1.30 -15.68
C PHE A 49 -4.44 -0.21 -15.67
N CYS A 50 -5.13 -0.93 -14.79
CA CYS A 50 -5.08 -2.39 -14.77
C CYS A 50 -5.58 -3.00 -16.09
N ARG A 51 -6.73 -2.55 -16.60
CA ARG A 51 -7.22 -3.01 -17.91
C ARG A 51 -6.26 -2.68 -19.04
N LYS A 52 -5.67 -1.47 -19.03
CA LYS A 52 -4.78 -1.02 -20.10
C LYS A 52 -3.47 -1.82 -20.14
N ASN A 53 -2.98 -2.23 -18.98
CA ASN A 53 -1.69 -2.92 -18.82
C ASN A 53 -1.83 -4.42 -18.55
N GLY A 54 -3.01 -5.02 -18.78
CA GLY A 54 -3.21 -6.47 -18.63
C GLY A 54 -3.06 -6.99 -17.18
N ILE A 55 -3.31 -6.14 -16.19
CA ILE A 55 -3.15 -6.45 -14.76
C ILE A 55 -4.49 -6.92 -14.19
N THR A 56 -4.47 -8.02 -13.43
CA THR A 56 -5.63 -8.44 -12.65
C THR A 56 -5.82 -7.50 -11.47
N LEU A 57 -7.02 -6.92 -11.33
CA LEU A 57 -7.36 -6.10 -10.16
C LEU A 57 -8.25 -6.90 -9.21
N LYS A 58 -7.90 -6.92 -7.92
CA LYS A 58 -8.73 -7.45 -6.84
C LYS A 58 -9.02 -6.37 -5.81
N VAL A 59 -10.26 -6.33 -5.34
CA VAL A 59 -10.69 -5.41 -4.28
C VAL A 59 -11.05 -6.24 -3.06
N VAL A 60 -10.45 -5.90 -1.93
CA VAL A 60 -10.59 -6.60 -0.67
C VAL A 60 -11.23 -5.67 0.34
N ASP A 61 -12.37 -6.08 0.88
CA ASP A 61 -12.96 -5.42 2.04
C ASP A 61 -12.23 -5.94 3.29
N ALA A 62 -11.24 -5.18 3.76
CA ALA A 62 -10.48 -5.49 4.97
C ALA A 62 -11.19 -4.98 6.24
N GLY A 63 -12.02 -3.95 6.10
CA GLY A 63 -12.68 -3.32 7.23
C GLY A 63 -13.50 -2.09 6.91
N VAL A 64 -14.21 -2.07 5.77
CA VAL A 64 -15.05 -0.92 5.41
C VAL A 64 -16.25 -0.84 6.37
N ASP A 65 -16.64 0.35 6.83
CA ASP A 65 -17.84 0.54 7.66
C ASP A 65 -19.10 0.58 6.77
N TYR A 66 -19.34 -0.54 6.10
CA TYR A 66 -20.44 -0.73 5.16
C TYR A 66 -20.69 -2.22 4.91
N VAL A 67 -21.96 -2.58 4.73
CA VAL A 67 -22.38 -3.92 4.33
C VAL A 67 -22.59 -3.95 2.83
N PHE A 68 -21.63 -4.54 2.11
CA PHE A 68 -21.73 -4.70 0.67
C PHE A 68 -22.81 -5.72 0.28
N PRO A 69 -23.51 -5.52 -0.86
CA PRO A 69 -24.45 -6.51 -1.40
C PRO A 69 -23.77 -7.85 -1.66
N SER A 70 -24.48 -8.96 -1.41
CA SER A 70 -23.98 -10.30 -1.72
C SER A 70 -23.76 -10.48 -3.22
N GLY A 71 -22.70 -11.21 -3.60
CA GLY A 71 -22.44 -11.58 -5.00
C GLY A 71 -21.70 -10.53 -5.83
N ILE A 72 -21.30 -9.40 -5.23
CA ILE A 72 -20.39 -8.46 -5.89
C ILE A 72 -18.94 -8.98 -5.85
N PRO A 73 -18.08 -8.60 -6.81
CA PRO A 73 -16.68 -9.07 -6.90
C PRO A 73 -15.75 -8.35 -5.91
N VAL A 74 -16.12 -8.35 -4.63
CA VAL A 74 -15.28 -7.87 -3.50
C VAL A 74 -14.92 -9.07 -2.64
N VAL A 75 -13.63 -9.25 -2.37
CA VAL A 75 -13.16 -10.30 -1.47
C VAL A 75 -13.60 -9.96 -0.05
N ASN A 76 -14.47 -10.79 0.52
CA ASN A 76 -14.94 -10.63 1.89
C ASN A 76 -13.85 -11.06 2.88
N ALA A 77 -13.12 -10.08 3.42
CA ALA A 77 -12.04 -10.26 4.36
C ALA A 77 -12.22 -9.37 5.61
N LYS A 78 -13.44 -8.88 5.83
CA LYS A 78 -13.72 -7.82 6.80
C LYS A 78 -13.40 -8.29 8.22
N ILE A 79 -12.48 -7.61 8.88
CA ILE A 79 -12.09 -7.90 10.27
C ILE A 79 -13.03 -7.21 11.26
N ALA A 80 -13.36 -5.95 11.00
CA ALA A 80 -14.32 -5.14 11.76
C ALA A 80 -14.89 -4.02 10.88
N ASN A 81 -15.89 -3.29 11.38
CA ASN A 81 -16.45 -2.11 10.70
C ASN A 81 -15.58 -0.89 11.01
N GLY A 82 -14.49 -0.74 10.26
CA GLY A 82 -13.48 0.28 10.48
C GLY A 82 -12.58 -0.02 11.68
N SER A 83 -11.42 0.64 11.68
CA SER A 83 -10.57 0.73 12.87
C SER A 83 -11.15 1.72 13.89
N ARG A 84 -10.81 1.53 15.16
CA ARG A 84 -11.17 2.45 16.24
C ARG A 84 -10.47 3.79 16.07
N ASN A 85 -10.97 4.82 16.74
CA ASN A 85 -10.34 6.13 16.73
C ASN A 85 -9.12 6.12 17.66
N MET A 86 -7.93 6.07 17.06
CA MET A 86 -6.63 6.09 17.75
C MET A 86 -6.42 7.26 18.70
N ARG A 87 -7.18 8.36 18.58
CA ARG A 87 -7.17 9.43 19.59
C ARG A 87 -7.75 8.98 20.94
N LYS A 88 -8.74 8.08 20.91
CA LYS A 88 -9.47 7.59 22.08
C LYS A 88 -8.90 6.28 22.61
N GLU A 89 -8.64 5.32 21.74
CA GLU A 89 -8.15 3.97 22.05
C GLU A 89 -7.39 3.38 20.85
N PRO A 90 -6.52 2.35 21.02
CA PRO A 90 -5.79 1.74 19.91
C PRO A 90 -6.66 1.40 18.68
N ALA A 91 -6.13 1.64 17.47
CA ALA A 91 -6.87 1.46 16.22
C ALA A 91 -7.48 0.05 16.06
N MET A 92 -6.82 -0.98 16.58
CA MET A 92 -7.33 -2.34 16.67
C MET A 92 -6.71 -3.07 17.87
N THR A 93 -7.31 -4.18 18.28
CA THR A 93 -6.70 -5.10 19.23
C THR A 93 -5.56 -5.87 18.56
N ILE A 94 -4.67 -6.44 19.36
CA ILE A 94 -3.61 -7.33 18.84
C ILE A 94 -4.21 -8.51 18.06
N ALA A 95 -5.29 -9.12 18.56
CA ALA A 95 -5.96 -10.23 17.90
C ALA A 95 -6.57 -9.83 16.53
N GLU A 96 -7.20 -8.66 16.44
CA GLU A 96 -7.70 -8.12 15.16
C GLU A 96 -6.55 -7.84 14.18
N CYS A 97 -5.42 -7.31 14.68
CA CYS A 97 -4.22 -7.06 13.89
C CYS A 97 -3.62 -8.36 13.32
N GLU A 98 -3.45 -9.38 14.15
CA GLU A 98 -2.97 -10.70 13.74
C GLU A 98 -3.93 -11.36 12.74
N ALA A 99 -5.25 -11.25 12.97
CA ALA A 99 -6.26 -11.74 12.05
C ALA A 99 -6.17 -11.05 10.68
N ALA A 100 -6.01 -9.73 10.65
CA ALA A 100 -5.81 -8.96 9.42
C ALA A 100 -4.55 -9.40 8.67
N ILE A 101 -3.41 -9.51 9.37
CA ILE A 101 -2.15 -9.99 8.80
C ILE A 101 -2.34 -11.39 8.20
N ASN A 102 -2.92 -12.32 8.96
CA ASN A 102 -3.12 -13.69 8.49
C ASN A 102 -4.03 -13.77 7.26
N LYS A 103 -5.06 -12.92 7.20
CA LYS A 103 -5.94 -12.82 6.04
C LYS A 103 -5.22 -12.25 4.81
N GLY A 104 -4.35 -11.26 4.99
CA GLY A 104 -3.49 -10.74 3.93
C GLY A 104 -2.56 -11.81 3.35
N ARG A 105 -1.96 -12.63 4.22
CA ARG A 105 -1.15 -13.79 3.81
C ARG A 105 -1.96 -14.82 3.03
N GLU A 106 -3.18 -15.13 3.49
CA GLU A 106 -4.06 -16.07 2.80
C GLU A 106 -4.39 -15.60 1.38
N ILE A 107 -4.75 -14.33 1.22
CA ILE A 107 -5.08 -13.75 -0.08
C ILE A 107 -3.89 -13.87 -1.05
N VAL A 108 -2.68 -13.50 -0.61
CA VAL A 108 -1.48 -13.61 -1.46
C VAL A 108 -1.13 -15.05 -1.81
N ARG A 109 -1.27 -16.00 -0.87
CA ARG A 109 -1.09 -17.44 -1.16
C ARG A 109 -2.02 -17.92 -2.26
N ASN A 110 -3.27 -17.45 -2.26
CA ASN A 110 -4.25 -17.81 -3.29
C ASN A 110 -3.86 -17.25 -4.66
N GLU A 111 -3.37 -16.00 -4.74
CA GLU A 111 -2.88 -15.44 -6.00
C GLU A 111 -1.66 -16.18 -6.53
N HIS A 112 -0.70 -16.48 -5.65
CA HIS A 112 0.49 -17.23 -6.03
C HIS A 112 0.13 -18.64 -6.53
N ALA A 113 -0.77 -19.35 -5.84
CA ALA A 113 -1.27 -20.65 -6.28
C ALA A 113 -2.00 -20.58 -7.63
N ALA A 114 -2.62 -19.43 -7.95
CA ALA A 114 -3.19 -19.17 -9.27
C ALA A 114 -2.14 -18.83 -10.34
N GLY A 115 -0.85 -18.77 -10.01
CA GLY A 115 0.26 -18.54 -10.94
C GLY A 115 0.74 -17.09 -11.01
N CYS A 116 0.32 -16.23 -10.07
CA CYS A 116 0.86 -14.87 -9.95
C CYS A 116 2.29 -14.92 -9.39
N ASN A 117 3.24 -14.23 -10.04
CA ASN A 117 4.60 -14.03 -9.51
C ASN A 117 4.99 -12.55 -9.37
N THR A 118 4.14 -11.63 -9.83
CA THR A 118 4.33 -10.18 -9.74
C THR A 118 3.07 -9.56 -9.15
N ILE A 119 3.19 -8.96 -7.96
CA ILE A 119 2.05 -8.47 -7.20
C ILE A 119 2.26 -7.03 -6.77
N GLY A 120 1.23 -6.20 -6.87
CA GLY A 120 1.22 -4.85 -6.32
C GLY A 120 0.11 -4.69 -5.28
N PHE A 121 0.28 -3.72 -4.41
CA PHE A 121 -0.72 -3.40 -3.41
C PHE A 121 -1.21 -1.97 -3.58
N GLY A 122 -2.49 -1.78 -3.31
CA GLY A 122 -3.16 -0.50 -3.25
C GLY A 122 -4.04 -0.45 -2.01
N GLU A 123 -4.55 0.74 -1.74
CA GLU A 123 -5.41 0.97 -0.59
C GLU A 123 -6.59 1.86 -0.96
N MET A 124 -7.61 1.83 -0.13
CA MET A 124 -8.70 2.81 -0.13
C MET A 124 -9.23 2.96 1.28
N GLY A 125 -9.02 4.12 1.89
CA GLY A 125 -9.53 4.39 3.23
C GLY A 125 -9.51 5.87 3.56
N ILE A 126 -10.67 6.43 3.88
CA ILE A 126 -10.72 7.84 4.26
C ILE A 126 -9.98 8.06 5.59
N GLY A 127 -9.00 8.96 5.56
CA GLY A 127 -8.17 9.32 6.71
C GLY A 127 -6.88 8.51 6.86
N ASN A 128 -6.62 7.52 6.01
CA ASN A 128 -5.50 6.57 6.14
C ASN A 128 -4.08 7.13 5.94
N THR A 129 -3.95 8.35 5.41
CA THR A 129 -2.66 9.07 5.46
C THR A 129 -2.23 9.40 6.89
N SER A 130 -3.16 9.42 7.84
CA SER A 130 -2.90 9.63 9.27
C SER A 130 -2.21 8.43 9.94
N PRO A 131 -2.75 7.20 9.88
CA PRO A 131 -2.04 6.01 10.37
C PRO A 131 -0.70 5.82 9.66
N ALA A 132 -0.62 6.06 8.34
CA ALA A 132 0.63 5.97 7.59
C ALA A 132 1.72 6.93 8.13
N ALA A 133 1.36 8.17 8.48
CA ALA A 133 2.28 9.15 9.06
C ALA A 133 2.73 8.77 10.49
N LEU A 134 1.84 8.20 11.30
CA LEU A 134 2.18 7.72 12.65
C LEU A 134 3.11 6.51 12.59
N ILE A 135 2.86 5.56 11.69
CA ILE A 135 3.76 4.43 11.44
C ILE A 135 5.14 4.93 10.99
N MET A 136 5.18 5.86 10.04
CA MET A 136 6.42 6.50 9.58
C MET A 136 7.20 7.13 10.74
N HIS A 137 6.52 7.94 11.55
CA HIS A 137 7.09 8.59 12.73
C HIS A 137 7.74 7.57 13.67
N ARG A 138 7.03 6.47 13.99
CA ARG A 138 7.51 5.46 14.93
C ARG A 138 8.68 4.64 14.39
N VAL A 139 8.56 4.12 13.16
CA VAL A 139 9.57 3.23 12.56
C VAL A 139 10.84 4.01 12.21
N MET A 140 10.70 5.17 11.56
CA MET A 140 11.85 5.95 11.09
C MET A 140 12.40 6.90 12.18
N LYS A 141 11.75 7.00 13.34
CA LYS A 141 12.13 7.86 14.47
C LYS A 141 12.28 9.34 14.06
N LEU A 142 11.39 9.80 13.18
CA LEU A 142 11.35 11.18 12.69
C LEU A 142 10.34 12.00 13.50
N PRO A 143 10.49 13.32 13.62
CA PRO A 143 9.44 14.18 14.15
C PRO A 143 8.12 13.99 13.40
N ILE A 144 6.98 14.01 14.11
CA ILE A 144 5.66 13.79 13.50
C ILE A 144 5.34 14.88 12.46
N GLU A 145 5.83 16.10 12.69
CA GLU A 145 5.73 17.25 11.79
C GLU A 145 6.35 16.98 10.40
N GLU A 146 7.37 16.12 10.33
CA GLU A 146 8.01 15.74 9.08
C GLU A 146 7.28 14.62 8.33
N CYS A 147 6.39 13.90 9.03
CA CYS A 147 5.66 12.73 8.52
C CYS A 147 4.25 13.09 8.01
N VAL A 148 3.66 14.17 8.54
CA VAL A 148 2.29 14.60 8.20
C VAL A 148 2.31 15.48 6.95
N GLY A 149 1.58 15.07 5.92
CA GLY A 149 1.34 15.84 4.71
C GLY A 149 -0.13 16.09 4.40
N ALA A 150 -0.36 16.73 3.26
CA ALA A 150 -1.66 17.18 2.78
C ALA A 150 -2.65 16.03 2.50
N GLY A 151 -2.18 14.80 2.26
CA GLY A 151 -3.02 13.69 1.83
C GLY A 151 -3.89 14.07 0.63
N ALA A 152 -5.20 13.89 0.79
CA ALA A 152 -6.21 14.18 -0.24
C ALA A 152 -6.44 15.69 -0.51
N GLY A 153 -5.50 16.58 -0.15
CA GLY A 153 -5.51 18.00 -0.50
C GLY A 153 -5.69 18.97 0.66
N MET A 154 -5.46 18.55 1.90
CA MET A 154 -5.51 19.46 3.06
C MET A 154 -4.45 20.55 2.99
N ILE A 155 -4.85 21.77 3.30
CA ILE A 155 -3.98 22.94 3.35
C ILE A 155 -4.35 23.84 4.54
N GLY A 156 -3.41 24.68 4.96
CA GLY A 156 -3.66 25.72 5.95
C GLY A 156 -4.19 25.18 7.29
N PRO A 157 -5.26 25.77 7.87
CA PRO A 157 -5.77 25.39 9.19
C PRO A 157 -6.16 23.91 9.31
N ALA A 158 -6.69 23.29 8.24
CA ALA A 158 -7.08 21.87 8.26
C ALA A 158 -5.86 20.94 8.41
N LEU A 159 -4.77 21.27 7.71
CA LEU A 159 -3.51 20.51 7.85
C LEU A 159 -2.90 20.69 9.24
N GLN A 160 -2.94 21.90 9.79
CA GLN A 160 -2.46 22.16 11.15
C GLN A 160 -3.30 21.42 12.20
N HIS A 161 -4.62 21.36 12.02
CA HIS A 161 -5.52 20.58 12.87
C HIS A 161 -5.17 19.10 12.84
N LYS A 162 -5.00 18.52 11.64
CA LYS A 162 -4.52 17.13 11.47
C LYS A 162 -3.20 16.91 12.21
N LEU A 163 -2.23 17.80 12.03
CA LEU A 163 -0.93 17.69 12.70
C LEU A 163 -1.07 17.69 14.23
N ASN A 164 -1.89 18.58 14.80
CA ASN A 164 -2.12 18.63 16.25
C ASN A 164 -2.74 17.33 16.78
N ILE A 165 -3.72 16.77 16.07
CA ILE A 165 -4.34 15.49 16.43
C ILE A 165 -3.31 14.35 16.39
N LEU A 166 -2.49 14.28 15.34
CA LEU A 166 -1.50 13.20 15.22
C LEU A 166 -0.34 13.35 16.21
N LYS A 167 0.00 14.58 16.59
CA LYS A 167 0.95 14.83 17.68
C LYS A 167 0.43 14.29 19.01
N GLU A 168 -0.82 14.62 19.37
CA GLU A 168 -1.49 14.11 20.58
C GLU A 168 -1.48 12.56 20.59
N VAL A 169 -1.86 11.94 19.47
CA VAL A 169 -1.85 10.48 19.33
C VAL A 169 -0.44 9.89 19.48
N SER A 170 0.57 10.51 18.85
CA SER A 170 1.95 10.03 18.88
C SER A 170 2.58 10.07 20.29
N GLU A 171 2.21 11.06 21.10
CA GLU A 171 2.70 11.24 22.46
C GLU A 171 1.96 10.33 23.47
N LYS A 172 0.70 9.97 23.17
CA LYS A 172 -0.15 9.15 24.04
C LYS A 172 0.31 7.70 24.16
N TYR A 173 0.86 7.12 23.09
CA TYR A 173 1.19 5.69 23.04
C TYR A 173 2.67 5.45 22.81
N ASN A 174 3.21 4.41 23.45
CA ASN A 174 4.59 3.98 23.28
C ASN A 174 4.68 2.48 22.96
N PRO A 175 4.16 2.03 21.80
CA PRO A 175 4.29 0.62 21.39
C PRO A 175 5.76 0.25 21.23
N THR A 176 6.07 -0.99 21.61
CA THR A 176 7.44 -1.51 21.75
C THR A 176 7.78 -2.57 20.68
N SER A 177 6.77 -3.04 19.94
CA SER A 177 6.95 -4.00 18.85
C SER A 177 6.31 -3.51 17.54
N PRO A 178 6.68 -4.08 16.39
CA PRO A 178 6.04 -3.78 15.11
C PRO A 178 4.54 -4.12 15.12
N LEU A 179 4.15 -5.21 15.80
CA LEU A 179 2.76 -5.64 15.94
C LEU A 179 1.96 -4.66 16.80
N GLU A 180 2.52 -4.23 17.94
CA GLU A 180 1.88 -3.20 18.79
C GLU A 180 1.78 -1.85 18.06
N THR A 181 2.80 -1.48 17.29
CA THR A 181 2.80 -0.25 16.50
C THR A 181 1.67 -0.27 15.48
N LEU A 182 1.54 -1.38 14.75
CA LEU A 182 0.48 -1.57 13.77
C LEU A 182 -0.91 -1.62 14.40
N ALA A 183 -1.07 -2.32 15.53
CA ALA A 183 -2.35 -2.39 16.23
C ALA A 183 -2.77 -1.03 16.83
N THR A 184 -1.81 -0.24 17.30
CA THR A 184 -2.07 1.06 17.90
C THR A 184 -2.38 2.12 16.87
N PHE A 185 -1.52 2.24 15.86
CA PHE A 185 -1.50 3.38 14.94
C PHE A 185 -1.94 3.04 13.52
N GLY A 186 -2.17 1.77 13.17
CA GLY A 186 -2.46 1.36 11.81
C GLY A 186 -3.93 1.49 11.40
N GLY A 187 -4.27 0.71 10.38
CA GLY A 187 -5.62 0.48 9.87
C GLY A 187 -5.75 -0.96 9.40
N LEU A 188 -6.98 -1.47 9.28
CA LEU A 188 -7.22 -2.88 8.96
C LEU A 188 -6.68 -3.24 7.57
N GLU A 189 -6.77 -2.30 6.62
CA GLU A 189 -6.19 -2.41 5.29
C GLU A 189 -4.65 -2.38 5.33
N ILE A 190 -4.04 -1.53 6.18
CA ILE A 190 -2.59 -1.50 6.37
C ILE A 190 -2.11 -2.82 6.98
N ALA A 191 -2.80 -3.34 8.00
CA ALA A 191 -2.43 -4.59 8.64
C ALA A 191 -2.56 -5.79 7.70
N MET A 192 -3.58 -5.80 6.85
CA MET A 192 -3.73 -6.81 5.80
C MET A 192 -2.63 -6.69 4.74
N MET A 193 -2.25 -5.47 4.34
CA MET A 193 -1.11 -5.24 3.44
C MET A 193 0.22 -5.71 4.06
N VAL A 194 0.45 -5.53 5.36
CA VAL A 194 1.66 -6.07 6.04
C VAL A 194 1.74 -7.58 5.86
N GLY A 195 0.63 -8.29 6.09
CA GLY A 195 0.55 -9.73 5.84
C GLY A 195 0.81 -10.09 4.38
N ALA A 196 0.28 -9.29 3.44
CA ALA A 196 0.47 -9.48 2.01
C ALA A 196 1.94 -9.33 1.60
N TYR A 197 2.64 -8.30 2.07
CA TYR A 197 4.08 -8.11 1.85
C TYR A 197 4.91 -9.29 2.37
N LEU A 198 4.65 -9.70 3.61
CA LEU A 198 5.39 -10.77 4.26
C LEU A 198 5.22 -12.10 3.52
N GLU A 199 4.02 -12.40 3.04
CA GLU A 199 3.77 -13.63 2.30
C GLU A 199 4.31 -13.59 0.87
N ALA A 200 4.15 -12.47 0.16
CA ALA A 200 4.66 -12.31 -1.19
C ALA A 200 6.18 -12.50 -1.22
N SER A 201 6.89 -11.91 -0.24
CA SER A 201 8.32 -12.10 -0.07
C SER A 201 8.68 -13.56 0.25
N LYS A 202 7.95 -14.21 1.16
CA LYS A 202 8.17 -15.63 1.49
C LYS A 202 8.01 -16.55 0.28
N LEU A 203 7.12 -16.19 -0.65
CA LEU A 203 6.84 -16.93 -1.88
C LEU A 203 7.76 -16.54 -3.05
N GLY A 204 8.74 -15.64 -2.83
CA GLY A 204 9.67 -15.21 -3.87
C GLY A 204 9.03 -14.38 -4.99
N MET A 205 7.88 -13.75 -4.72
CA MET A 205 7.19 -12.90 -5.69
C MET A 205 7.89 -11.55 -5.82
N MET A 206 7.82 -10.94 -7.00
CA MET A 206 8.18 -9.54 -7.19
C MET A 206 7.04 -8.65 -6.68
N ILE A 207 7.37 -7.69 -5.82
CA ILE A 207 6.40 -6.81 -5.17
C ILE A 207 6.53 -5.38 -5.72
N LEU A 208 5.43 -4.84 -6.25
CA LEU A 208 5.33 -3.48 -6.76
C LEU A 208 4.81 -2.56 -5.65
N VAL A 209 5.69 -1.69 -5.15
CA VAL A 209 5.39 -0.73 -4.08
C VAL A 209 4.87 0.57 -4.70
N ASP A 210 3.64 0.93 -4.38
CA ASP A 210 2.97 2.12 -4.87
C ASP A 210 3.42 3.39 -4.10
N GLY A 211 2.50 4.02 -3.37
CA GLY A 211 2.72 5.31 -2.71
C GLY A 211 2.90 5.22 -1.20
N PHE A 212 2.65 6.36 -0.55
CA PHE A 212 2.92 6.58 0.87
C PHE A 212 2.35 5.53 1.81
N ILE A 213 1.06 5.17 1.65
CA ILE A 213 0.38 4.28 2.58
C ILE A 213 0.84 2.83 2.38
N THR A 214 1.00 2.37 1.13
CA THR A 214 1.53 1.04 0.83
C THR A 214 2.96 0.90 1.33
N THR A 215 3.76 1.97 1.26
CA THR A 215 5.12 2.02 1.82
C THR A 215 5.11 2.04 3.34
N SER A 216 4.10 2.64 3.99
CA SER A 216 3.95 2.56 5.45
C SER A 216 3.69 1.12 5.94
N ALA A 217 2.90 0.34 5.21
CA ALA A 217 2.75 -1.09 5.49
C ALA A 217 4.09 -1.82 5.28
N LEU A 218 4.84 -1.49 4.23
CA LEU A 218 6.17 -2.05 4.00
C LEU A 218 7.16 -1.75 5.14
N LEU A 219 7.11 -0.56 5.77
CA LEU A 219 7.93 -0.25 6.95
C LEU A 219 7.70 -1.27 8.07
N ILE A 220 6.44 -1.55 8.42
CA ILE A 220 6.12 -2.55 9.45
C ILE A 220 6.53 -3.95 8.99
N ALA A 221 6.28 -4.32 7.73
CA ALA A 221 6.67 -5.62 7.19
C ALA A 221 8.20 -5.83 7.27
N CYS A 222 9.00 -4.81 6.99
CA CYS A 222 10.46 -4.85 7.09
C CYS A 222 10.96 -4.87 8.54
N GLU A 223 10.28 -4.19 9.47
CA GLU A 223 10.57 -4.31 10.91
C GLU A 223 10.28 -5.73 11.43
N MET A 224 9.29 -6.43 10.85
CA MET A 224 9.01 -7.84 11.15
C MET A 224 9.97 -8.82 10.44
N ASN A 225 10.34 -8.52 9.20
CA ASN A 225 11.30 -9.28 8.41
C ASN A 225 11.97 -8.40 7.36
N ALA A 226 13.26 -8.11 7.54
CA ALA A 226 14.03 -7.24 6.64
C ALA A 226 14.15 -7.78 5.20
N ASP A 227 14.02 -9.10 4.98
CA ASP A 227 14.16 -9.72 3.66
C ASP A 227 13.04 -9.34 2.67
N VAL A 228 11.92 -8.81 3.19
CA VAL A 228 10.82 -8.30 2.36
C VAL A 228 11.32 -7.25 1.36
N ARG A 229 12.25 -6.39 1.80
CA ARG A 229 12.81 -5.32 0.97
C ARG A 229 13.51 -5.83 -0.29
N ASN A 230 14.07 -7.05 -0.28
CA ASN A 230 14.78 -7.65 -1.42
C ASN A 230 13.85 -8.02 -2.58
N HIS A 231 12.55 -8.07 -2.31
CA HIS A 231 11.51 -8.43 -3.29
C HIS A 231 10.78 -7.20 -3.84
N CYS A 232 11.11 -5.99 -3.36
CA CYS A 232 10.37 -4.77 -3.65
C CYS A 232 10.97 -3.96 -4.81
N ILE A 233 10.12 -3.59 -5.75
CA ILE A 233 10.36 -2.55 -6.75
C ILE A 233 9.52 -1.33 -6.38
N PHE A 234 10.17 -0.19 -6.16
CA PHE A 234 9.49 1.06 -5.85
C PHE A 234 9.03 1.72 -7.14
N CYS A 235 7.72 1.84 -7.32
CA CYS A 235 7.14 2.17 -8.62
C CYS A 235 7.12 3.67 -8.90
N HIS A 236 6.89 4.51 -7.89
CA HIS A 236 6.85 5.95 -8.11
C HIS A 236 7.22 6.80 -6.90
N TYR A 237 7.61 8.04 -7.17
CA TYR A 237 7.70 9.12 -6.18
C TYR A 237 6.32 9.79 -6.06
N SER A 238 5.52 9.36 -5.08
CA SER A 238 4.30 10.07 -4.67
C SER A 238 4.58 11.52 -4.24
N ASN A 239 3.65 12.42 -4.53
CA ASN A 239 3.68 13.83 -4.12
C ASN A 239 3.18 14.04 -2.67
N GLU A 240 3.08 12.98 -1.87
CA GLU A 240 2.90 13.05 -0.44
C GLU A 240 4.24 13.38 0.24
N GLN A 241 4.25 14.37 1.14
CA GLN A 241 5.47 14.90 1.78
C GLN A 241 6.36 13.80 2.37
N GLY A 242 5.75 12.84 3.08
CA GLY A 242 6.50 11.80 3.77
C GLY A 242 7.11 10.73 2.86
N HIS A 243 6.63 10.58 1.61
CA HIS A 243 7.05 9.45 0.78
C HIS A 243 8.51 9.55 0.33
N GLY A 244 9.01 10.76 0.04
CA GLY A 244 10.42 10.96 -0.30
C GLY A 244 11.36 10.47 0.80
N LYS A 245 11.03 10.75 2.07
CA LYS A 245 11.80 10.30 3.22
C LYS A 245 11.74 8.77 3.39
N MET A 246 10.60 8.14 3.12
CA MET A 246 10.49 6.67 3.13
C MET A 246 11.36 6.03 2.04
N LEU A 247 11.39 6.62 0.83
CA LEU A 247 12.26 6.15 -0.26
C LEU A 247 13.75 6.27 0.13
N GLU A 248 14.15 7.38 0.74
CA GLU A 248 15.50 7.58 1.27
C GLU A 248 15.86 6.53 2.34
N PHE A 249 14.96 6.27 3.29
CA PHE A 249 15.14 5.24 4.33
C PHE A 249 15.35 3.86 3.72
N PHE A 250 14.58 3.50 2.69
CA PHE A 250 14.73 2.25 1.97
C PHE A 250 15.87 2.24 0.95
N LYS A 251 16.61 3.35 0.77
CA LYS A 251 17.59 3.55 -0.30
C LYS A 251 17.02 3.12 -1.66
N ALA A 252 15.77 3.48 -1.89
CA ALA A 252 15.01 3.10 -3.06
C ALA A 252 15.16 4.13 -4.17
N ASP A 253 15.28 3.65 -5.41
CA ASP A 253 15.24 4.47 -6.62
C ASP A 253 13.91 4.20 -7.34
N PRO A 254 12.91 5.11 -7.25
CA PRO A 254 11.60 4.88 -7.82
C PRO A 254 11.61 5.01 -9.35
N ILE A 255 10.90 4.12 -10.04
CA ILE A 255 10.85 4.10 -11.51
C ILE A 255 10.26 5.41 -12.08
N LEU A 256 9.20 5.94 -11.44
CA LEU A 256 8.42 7.05 -11.98
C LEU A 256 8.45 8.28 -11.06
N LYS A 257 8.50 9.48 -11.65
CA LYS A 257 8.30 10.76 -10.92
C LYS A 257 7.26 11.63 -11.63
N LEU A 258 5.99 11.24 -11.48
CA LEU A 258 4.85 11.83 -12.20
C LEU A 258 3.97 12.74 -11.34
N ARG A 259 4.41 13.07 -10.11
CA ARG A 259 3.65 13.88 -9.13
C ARG A 259 2.27 13.30 -8.77
N LEU A 260 2.13 11.98 -8.86
CA LEU A 260 0.90 11.28 -8.47
C LEU A 260 0.72 11.32 -6.95
N ARG A 261 -0.53 11.32 -6.49
CA ARG A 261 -0.89 11.26 -5.05
C ARG A 261 -2.24 10.58 -4.82
N LEU A 262 -2.68 9.76 -5.78
CA LEU A 262 -4.01 9.16 -5.75
C LEU A 262 -4.04 7.94 -4.81
N GLY A 263 -2.99 7.11 -4.82
CA GLY A 263 -2.99 5.83 -4.12
C GLY A 263 -3.59 4.74 -4.98
N GLU A 264 -4.36 3.84 -4.36
CA GLU A 264 -5.08 2.74 -5.03
C GLU A 264 -4.18 1.71 -5.75
N GLY A 265 -2.85 1.80 -5.67
CA GLY A 265 -1.93 0.97 -6.47
C GLY A 265 -1.66 1.54 -7.87
N THR A 266 -2.01 2.79 -8.13
CA THR A 266 -1.99 3.37 -9.49
C THR A 266 -0.58 3.60 -10.04
N GLY A 267 0.38 3.99 -9.19
CA GLY A 267 1.79 4.06 -9.54
C GLY A 267 2.37 2.69 -9.85
N ALA A 268 1.98 1.65 -9.08
CA ALA A 268 2.35 0.26 -9.39
C ALA A 268 1.82 -0.19 -10.76
N ALA A 269 0.54 0.09 -11.06
CA ALA A 269 -0.05 -0.23 -12.35
C ALA A 269 0.65 0.48 -13.52
N LEU A 270 1.06 1.74 -13.34
CA LEU A 270 1.74 2.54 -14.36
C LEU A 270 3.21 2.16 -14.56
N ALA A 271 3.87 1.62 -13.54
CA ALA A 271 5.27 1.20 -13.64
C ALA A 271 5.46 -0.15 -14.34
N LEU A 272 4.44 -1.03 -14.31
CA LEU A 272 4.56 -2.39 -14.85
C LEU A 272 5.07 -2.44 -16.30
N PRO A 273 4.59 -1.62 -17.27
CA PRO A 273 5.08 -1.67 -18.65
C PRO A 273 6.59 -1.39 -18.79
N ILE A 274 7.17 -0.59 -17.90
CA ILE A 274 8.62 -0.34 -17.87
C ILE A 274 9.36 -1.58 -17.37
N ILE A 275 8.80 -2.28 -16.38
CA ILE A 275 9.35 -3.53 -15.84
C ILE A 275 9.26 -4.65 -16.89
N GLU A 276 8.13 -4.75 -17.60
CA GLU A 276 7.96 -5.66 -18.74
C GLU A 276 8.98 -5.37 -19.84
N SER A 277 9.25 -4.10 -20.13
CA SER A 277 10.30 -3.71 -21.10
C SER A 277 11.69 -4.17 -20.65
N ALA A 278 12.00 -4.12 -19.35
CA ALA A 278 13.27 -4.63 -18.82
C ALA A 278 13.37 -6.17 -18.90
N VAL A 279 12.26 -6.87 -18.71
CA VAL A 279 12.18 -8.33 -18.90
C VAL A 279 12.37 -8.70 -20.38
N ALA A 280 11.69 -8.02 -21.30
CA ALA A 280 11.84 -8.20 -22.74
C ALA A 280 13.27 -7.89 -23.20
N PHE A 281 13.87 -6.81 -22.70
CA PHE A 281 15.26 -6.46 -22.97
C PHE A 281 16.22 -7.62 -22.64
N LEU A 282 16.07 -8.27 -21.49
CA LEU A 282 16.94 -9.38 -21.08
C LEU A 282 16.69 -10.68 -21.85
N ASN A 283 15.47 -10.89 -22.35
CA ASN A 283 15.07 -12.14 -23.00
C ASN A 283 15.18 -12.11 -24.53
N GLU A 284 15.02 -10.94 -25.15
CA GLU A 284 14.84 -10.79 -26.60
C GLU A 284 15.95 -10.02 -27.28
N MET A 285 16.75 -9.22 -26.55
CA MET A 285 17.85 -8.50 -27.16
C MET A 285 18.99 -9.46 -27.50
N ALA A 286 19.34 -9.52 -28.78
CA ALA A 286 20.48 -10.29 -29.26
C ALA A 286 21.77 -9.85 -28.56
N SER A 287 22.65 -10.81 -28.25
CA SER A 287 24.01 -10.47 -27.85
C SER A 287 24.77 -9.87 -29.05
N PHE A 288 25.90 -9.21 -28.78
CA PHE A 288 26.78 -8.71 -29.85
C PHE A 288 27.24 -9.85 -30.77
N GLU A 289 27.48 -11.03 -30.20
CA GLU A 289 27.84 -12.24 -30.95
C GLU A 289 26.69 -12.71 -31.85
N ASP A 290 25.47 -12.80 -31.32
CA ASP A 290 24.28 -13.20 -32.09
C ASP A 290 23.94 -12.19 -33.20
N ALA A 291 24.18 -10.90 -32.94
CA ALA A 291 23.92 -9.81 -33.88
C ALA A 291 25.05 -9.61 -34.91
N GLY A 292 26.16 -10.36 -34.80
CA GLY A 292 27.33 -10.21 -35.67
C GLY A 292 28.00 -8.83 -35.53
N VAL A 293 27.87 -8.18 -34.38
CA VAL A 293 28.47 -6.88 -34.10
C VAL A 293 29.84 -7.11 -33.49
N SER A 294 30.88 -6.60 -34.15
CA SER A 294 32.25 -6.68 -33.65
C SER A 294 32.32 -6.05 -32.25
N ASN A 295 32.85 -6.81 -31.28
CA ASN A 295 33.22 -6.25 -30.01
C ASN A 295 34.32 -5.19 -30.21
N LYS A 296 34.30 -4.13 -29.41
CA LYS A 296 35.46 -3.25 -29.32
C LYS A 296 36.60 -4.03 -28.68
N GLU A 297 37.72 -4.15 -29.39
CA GLU A 297 39.04 -4.24 -28.74
C GLU A 297 39.24 -3.05 -27.80
#